data_AF-A0A957S1T7-F1
#
_entry.id   AF-A0A957S1T7-F1
#
_cell.length_a   1.000
_cell.length_b   1.000
_cell.length_c   1.000
_cell.angle_alpha   90.00
_cell.angle_beta   90.00
_cell.angle_gamma   90.00
#
_symmetry.space_group_name_H-M   'P 1'
#
loop_
_entity.id
_entity.type
_entity.pdbx_description
1 polymer ?
#
loop_
_entity_poly.entity_id
_entity_poly.type
_entity_poly.pdbx_seq_one_letter_code
_entity_poly.pdbx_strand_id
1 'polypeptide(L)'
;EGRLGPRYPAPYASFVRLHREATQADAAPPAPVKTPAPATVTVDAPARPRKLSWKEQQELKSLESAIATLEARRDELAQAMAAAGGDYVKLTELAAAAETLEAELDTKLLRWMELQEIAEAAA
;
A
#
# COMPACT_ATOMS: atom_id res chain seq x y z
N GLU A 1 -11.09 -0.36 -35.50
CA GLU A 1 -10.13 0.00 -34.44
C GLU A 1 -10.75 -0.23 -33.10
N GLY A 2 -10.11 -1.00 -32.21
CA GLY A 2 -10.64 -1.29 -30.87
C GLY A 2 -9.52 -1.19 -29.86
N ARG A 3 -9.10 0.03 -29.52
CA ARG A 3 -8.22 0.22 -28.36
C ARG A 3 -9.08 0.07 -27.12
N LEU A 4 -9.04 -1.13 -26.54
CA LEU A 4 -9.39 -1.33 -25.14
C LEU A 4 -8.45 -0.44 -24.33
N GLY A 5 -8.96 0.68 -23.81
CA GLY A 5 -8.24 1.47 -22.81
C GLY A 5 -7.87 0.58 -21.61
N PRO A 6 -6.87 0.97 -20.80
CA PRO A 6 -6.42 0.16 -19.67
C PRO A 6 -7.62 -0.12 -18.76
N ARG A 7 -8.14 -1.34 -18.84
CA ARG A 7 -9.25 -1.87 -18.02
C ARG A 7 -8.75 -2.23 -16.62
N TYR A 8 -7.91 -1.39 -16.04
CA TYR A 8 -7.47 -1.53 -14.67
C TYR A 8 -7.32 -0.15 -14.05
N PRO A 9 -8.00 0.13 -12.92
CA PRO A 9 -7.75 1.35 -12.17
C PRO A 9 -6.29 1.33 -11.75
N ALA A 10 -5.65 2.50 -11.83
CA ALA A 10 -4.21 2.67 -11.73
C ALA A 10 -3.60 1.89 -10.54
N PRO A 11 -2.38 1.31 -10.67
CA PRO A 11 -1.71 0.63 -9.57
C PRO A 11 -1.64 1.55 -8.34
N TYR A 12 -1.71 1.02 -7.13
CA TYR A 12 -1.85 1.79 -5.87
C TYR A 12 -0.78 2.89 -5.71
N ALA A 13 0.41 2.72 -6.30
CA ALA A 13 1.42 3.78 -6.43
C ALA A 13 0.89 5.07 -7.11
N SER A 14 0.06 4.94 -8.14
CA SER A 14 -0.65 6.06 -8.75
C SER A 14 -1.72 6.62 -7.82
N PHE A 15 -2.41 5.79 -7.04
CA PHE A 15 -3.41 6.23 -6.06
C PHE A 15 -2.78 7.03 -4.91
N VAL A 16 -1.66 6.58 -4.34
CA VAL A 16 -0.90 7.27 -3.29
C VAL A 16 -0.30 8.56 -3.83
N ARG A 17 0.22 8.53 -5.06
CA ARG A 17 0.71 9.73 -5.75
C ARG A 17 -0.41 10.74 -5.99
N LEU A 18 -1.56 10.31 -6.51
CA LEU A 18 -2.74 11.17 -6.66
C LEU A 18 -3.26 11.68 -5.32
N HIS A 19 -3.29 10.85 -4.28
CA HIS A 19 -3.74 11.26 -2.94
C HIS A 19 -2.78 12.26 -2.31
N ARG A 20 -1.48 12.07 -2.48
CA ARG A 20 -0.46 13.04 -2.06
C ARG A 20 -0.57 14.34 -2.85
N GLU A 21 -0.75 14.27 -4.17
CA GLU A 21 -0.96 15.45 -5.01
C GLU A 21 -2.28 16.17 -4.64
N ALA A 22 -3.36 15.43 -4.36
CA ALA A 22 -4.65 15.98 -3.95
C ALA A 22 -4.61 16.60 -2.55
N THR A 23 -3.97 15.95 -1.58
CA THR A 23 -3.80 16.49 -0.22
C THR A 23 -2.80 17.65 -0.17
N GLN A 24 -1.78 17.67 -1.03
CA GLN A 24 -0.85 18.78 -1.15
C GLN A 24 -1.44 19.98 -1.91
N ALA A 25 -2.38 19.75 -2.84
CA ALA A 25 -3.13 20.80 -3.50
C ALA A 25 -4.15 21.47 -2.56
N ASP A 26 -4.68 20.75 -1.57
CA ASP A 26 -5.68 21.27 -0.61
C ASP A 26 -5.04 21.80 0.70
N ALA A 27 -3.83 21.36 1.06
CA ALA A 27 -3.11 21.80 2.27
C ALA A 27 -2.18 23.00 2.00
N ALA A 28 -2.72 24.12 1.54
CA ALA A 28 -2.05 25.42 1.62
C ALA A 28 -2.64 26.24 2.79
N PRO A 29 -1.86 26.64 3.81
CA PRO A 29 -2.35 27.57 4.83
C PRO A 29 -2.61 28.96 4.20
N PRO A 30 -3.68 29.69 4.56
CA PRO A 30 -3.93 31.01 3.99
C PRO A 30 -3.20 32.10 4.78
N ALA A 31 -2.26 32.83 4.16
CA ALA A 31 -1.93 34.25 4.42
C ALA A 31 -0.75 34.73 3.54
N PRO A 32 -0.57 36.05 3.30
CA PRO A 32 -1.34 36.89 2.39
C PRO A 32 -0.49 37.40 1.20
N VAL A 33 -1.20 37.79 0.14
CA VAL A 33 -0.70 38.35 -1.13
C VAL A 33 0.26 39.55 -1.00
N LYS A 34 1.44 39.42 -1.61
CA LYS A 34 2.17 40.49 -2.34
C LYS A 34 2.95 39.87 -3.52
N THR A 35 2.59 40.22 -4.76
CA THR A 35 3.27 39.88 -6.03
C THR A 35 4.39 40.89 -6.37
N PRO A 36 5.23 40.70 -7.43
CA PRO A 36 5.75 39.48 -8.07
C PRO A 36 7.30 39.50 -8.24
N ALA A 37 7.95 38.33 -8.39
CA ALA A 37 9.24 38.19 -9.08
C ALA A 37 9.29 36.81 -9.75
N PRO A 38 9.81 36.68 -10.99
CA PRO A 38 9.71 35.44 -11.76
C PRO A 38 10.72 34.44 -11.20
N ALA A 39 10.27 33.53 -10.34
CA ALA A 39 11.04 32.36 -9.99
C ALA A 39 10.98 31.40 -11.18
N THR A 40 12.14 31.22 -11.79
CA THR A 40 12.46 30.26 -12.84
C THR A 40 11.67 28.97 -12.71
N VAL A 41 10.97 28.60 -13.79
CA VAL A 41 10.53 27.22 -14.02
C VAL A 41 11.81 26.38 -14.07
N THR A 42 12.19 25.80 -12.93
CA THR A 42 13.13 24.70 -12.90
C THR A 42 12.48 23.56 -13.66
N VAL A 43 12.95 23.38 -14.89
CA VAL A 43 12.70 22.20 -15.70
C VAL A 43 12.95 20.98 -14.82
N ASP A 44 11.91 20.19 -14.58
CA ASP A 44 11.94 18.90 -13.90
C ASP A 44 13.12 18.09 -14.46
N ALA A 45 14.20 18.03 -13.68
CA ALA A 45 15.24 17.05 -13.91
C ALA A 45 14.60 15.66 -13.81
N PRO A 46 15.00 14.68 -14.63
CA PRO A 46 14.45 13.33 -14.55
C PRO A 46 14.57 12.84 -13.11
N ALA A 47 13.42 12.50 -12.51
CA ALA A 47 13.33 12.11 -11.11
C ALA A 47 14.30 10.95 -10.86
N ARG A 48 15.45 11.25 -10.24
CA ARG A 48 16.40 10.22 -9.84
C ARG A 48 15.68 9.28 -8.88
N PRO A 49 15.86 7.96 -9.02
CA PRO A 49 15.20 7.03 -8.14
C PRO A 49 15.58 7.32 -6.69
N ARG A 50 14.57 7.36 -5.83
CA ARG A 50 14.73 7.68 -4.41
C ARG A 50 15.05 6.40 -3.65
N LYS A 51 16.05 6.45 -2.77
CA LYS A 51 16.36 5.39 -1.80
C LYS A 51 15.35 5.34 -0.66
N LEU A 52 15.11 4.13 -0.12
CA LEU A 52 14.34 3.93 1.10
C LEU A 52 14.93 4.73 2.26
N SER A 53 14.07 5.41 3.01
CA SER A 53 14.42 6.05 4.28
C SER A 53 14.63 5.00 5.38
N TRP A 54 15.29 5.38 6.47
CA TRP A 54 15.50 4.49 7.63
C TRP A 54 14.19 3.90 8.18
N LYS A 55 13.12 4.71 8.21
CA LYS A 55 11.81 4.26 8.67
C LYS A 55 11.20 3.23 7.72
N GLU A 56 11.30 3.45 6.40
CA GLU A 56 10.79 2.51 5.39
C GLU A 56 11.60 1.20 5.39
N GLN A 57 12.92 1.26 5.62
CA GLN A 57 13.74 0.06 5.79
C GLN A 57 13.35 -0.74 7.04
N GLN A 58 13.01 -0.06 8.14
CA GLN A 58 12.53 -0.72 9.36
C GLN A 58 11.10 -1.27 9.17
N GLU A 59 10.26 -0.55 8.43
CA GLU A 59 8.91 -1.00 8.04
C GLU A 59 8.98 -2.30 7.24
N LEU A 60 9.86 -2.37 6.25
CA LEU A 60 10.05 -3.56 5.40
C LEU A 60 10.39 -4.81 6.24
N LYS A 61 11.33 -4.70 7.19
CA LYS A 61 11.66 -5.78 8.13
C LYS A 61 10.48 -6.16 9.02
N SER A 62 9.73 -5.17 9.49
CA SER A 62 8.54 -5.41 10.31
C SER A 62 7.45 -6.12 9.51
N LEU A 63 7.25 -5.73 8.25
CA LEU A 63 6.26 -6.32 7.35
C LEU A 63 6.58 -7.80 7.09
N GLU A 64 7.84 -8.15 6.84
CA GLU A 64 8.27 -9.55 6.67
C GLU A 64 7.86 -10.42 7.87
N SER A 65 8.14 -9.95 9.09
CA SER A 65 7.74 -10.66 10.30
C SER A 65 6.21 -10.73 10.50
N ALA A 66 5.51 -9.66 10.15
CA ALA A 66 4.06 -9.59 10.29
C ALA A 66 3.34 -10.50 9.28
N ILE A 67 3.81 -10.54 8.04
CA ILE A 67 3.28 -11.40 6.98
C ILE A 67 3.45 -12.87 7.38
N ALA A 68 4.65 -13.28 7.81
CA ALA A 68 4.90 -14.65 8.27
C ALA A 68 3.98 -15.05 9.44
N THR A 69 3.72 -14.11 10.36
CA THR A 69 2.80 -14.34 11.49
C THR A 69 1.35 -14.49 11.01
N LEU A 70 0.91 -13.67 10.06
CA LEU A 70 -0.43 -13.74 9.49
C LEU A 70 -0.63 -15.02 8.68
N GLU A 71 0.37 -15.46 7.92
CA GLU A 71 0.33 -16.74 7.19
C GLU A 71 0.18 -17.92 8.15
N ALA A 72 0.91 -17.94 9.26
CA ALA A 72 0.75 -18.98 10.28
C ALA A 72 -0.66 -18.95 10.90
N ARG A 73 -1.19 -17.76 11.21
CA ARG A 73 -2.54 -17.57 11.73
C ARG A 73 -3.62 -18.02 10.74
N ARG A 74 -3.43 -17.78 9.44
CA ARG A 74 -4.31 -18.30 8.37
C ARG A 74 -4.37 -19.83 8.43
N ASP A 75 -3.22 -20.47 8.54
CA ASP A 75 -3.14 -21.93 8.59
C ASP A 75 -3.79 -22.50 9.85
N GLU A 76 -3.62 -21.82 11.00
CA GLU A 76 -4.34 -22.15 12.24
C GLU A 76 -5.86 -22.02 12.09
N LEU A 77 -6.35 -20.95 11.44
CA LEU A 77 -7.78 -20.77 11.17
C LEU A 77 -8.32 -21.88 10.25
N ALA A 78 -7.58 -22.24 9.20
CA ALA A 78 -7.97 -23.32 8.30
C ALA A 78 -8.09 -24.67 9.04
N GLN A 79 -7.16 -24.96 9.94
CA GLN A 79 -7.24 -26.15 10.81
C GLN A 79 -8.43 -26.09 11.77
N ALA A 80 -8.69 -24.93 12.36
CA ALA A 80 -9.84 -24.72 13.25
C ALA A 80 -11.18 -24.91 12.52
N MET A 81 -11.28 -24.47 11.25
CA MET A 81 -12.45 -24.68 10.40
C MET A 81 -12.64 -26.18 10.10
N ALA A 82 -11.57 -26.90 9.75
CA ALA A 82 -11.64 -28.35 9.53
C ALA A 82 -12.06 -29.11 10.79
N ALA A 83 -11.63 -28.65 11.97
CA ALA A 83 -11.95 -29.24 13.26
C ALA A 83 -13.37 -28.87 13.79
N ALA A 84 -14.06 -27.91 13.17
CA ALA A 84 -15.36 -27.44 13.66
C ALA A 84 -16.49 -28.47 13.51
N GLY A 85 -16.30 -29.53 12.70
CA GLY A 85 -17.09 -30.76 12.74
C GLY A 85 -18.61 -30.65 12.48
N GLY A 86 -19.11 -29.47 12.12
CA GLY A 86 -20.53 -29.20 11.88
C GLY A 86 -21.13 -28.04 12.68
N ASP A 87 -20.36 -27.39 13.56
CA ASP A 87 -20.79 -26.16 14.23
C ASP A 87 -20.84 -25.00 13.22
N TYR A 88 -22.03 -24.76 12.67
CA TYR A 88 -22.24 -23.74 11.64
C TYR A 88 -21.95 -22.33 12.15
N VAL A 89 -22.28 -22.01 13.40
CA VAL A 89 -22.02 -20.69 13.97
C VAL A 89 -20.52 -20.46 14.05
N LYS A 90 -19.78 -21.41 14.63
CA LYS A 90 -18.32 -21.35 14.70
C LYS A 90 -17.66 -21.31 13.33
N LEU A 91 -18.18 -22.05 12.35
CA LEU A 91 -17.69 -22.00 10.97
C LEU A 91 -17.89 -20.61 10.34
N THR A 92 -19.03 -19.96 10.55
CA THR A 92 -19.27 -18.61 10.04
C THR A 92 -18.35 -17.57 10.69
N GLU A 93 -18.10 -17.68 12.00
CA GLU A 93 -17.16 -16.81 12.71
C GLU A 93 -15.72 -16.99 12.23
N LEU A 94 -15.28 -18.25 12.08
CA LEU A 94 -13.95 -18.57 11.57
C LEU A 94 -13.77 -18.12 10.12
N ALA A 95 -14.79 -18.24 9.28
CA ALA A 95 -14.77 -17.75 7.90
C ALA A 95 -14.63 -16.22 7.84
N ALA A 96 -15.39 -15.48 8.65
CA ALA A 96 -15.27 -14.02 8.72
C ALA A 96 -13.89 -13.58 9.24
N ALA A 97 -13.34 -14.31 10.22
CA ALA A 97 -11.99 -14.08 10.70
C ALA A 97 -10.93 -14.35 9.61
N ALA A 98 -11.10 -15.42 8.83
CA ALA A 98 -10.21 -15.75 7.70
C ALA A 98 -10.25 -14.66 6.62
N GLU A 99 -11.44 -14.19 6.22
CA GLU A 99 -11.59 -13.11 5.23
C GLU A 99 -10.92 -11.80 5.71
N THR A 100 -11.11 -11.45 6.98
CA THR A 100 -10.45 -10.27 7.57
C THR A 100 -8.94 -10.42 7.58
N LEU A 101 -8.45 -11.61 7.93
CA LEU A 101 -7.02 -11.90 7.96
C LEU A 101 -6.40 -11.88 6.56
N GLU A 102 -7.09 -12.45 5.56
CA GLU A 102 -6.66 -12.41 4.16
C GLU A 102 -6.57 -10.98 3.63
N ALA A 103 -7.57 -10.15 3.91
CA ALA A 103 -7.54 -8.73 3.54
C ALA A 103 -6.38 -7.96 4.21
N GLU A 104 -6.07 -8.27 5.48
CA GLU A 104 -4.92 -7.69 6.16
C GLU A 104 -3.59 -8.15 5.54
N LEU A 105 -3.48 -9.45 5.23
CA LEU A 105 -2.30 -10.04 4.61
C LEU A 105 -2.04 -9.43 3.22
N ASP A 106 -3.07 -9.30 2.39
CA ASP A 106 -2.97 -8.65 1.08
C ASP A 106 -2.51 -7.20 1.19
N THR A 107 -3.06 -6.44 2.13
CA THR A 107 -2.66 -5.05 2.37
C THR A 107 -1.17 -4.96 2.74
N LYS A 108 -0.68 -5.86 3.60
CA LYS A 108 0.73 -5.87 3.98
C LYS A 108 1.64 -6.34 2.86
N LEU A 109 1.23 -7.33 2.07
CA LEU A 109 1.97 -7.78 0.88
C LEU A 109 2.11 -6.66 -0.14
N LEU A 110 1.03 -5.95 -0.45
CA LEU A 110 1.06 -4.80 -1.36
C LEU A 110 2.04 -3.73 -0.87
N ARG A 111 1.98 -3.38 0.42
CA ARG A 111 2.89 -2.42 1.01
C ARG A 111 4.35 -2.89 0.96
N TRP A 112 4.60 -4.16 1.23
CA TRP A 112 5.94 -4.73 1.13
C TRP A 112 6.46 -4.66 -0.30
N MET A 113 5.64 -5.00 -1.30
CA MET A 113 5.99 -4.90 -2.72
C MET A 113 6.37 -3.47 -3.13
N GLU A 114 5.60 -2.47 -2.70
CA GLU A 114 5.94 -1.05 -2.95
C GLU A 114 7.32 -0.68 -2.41
N LEU A 115 7.63 -1.10 -1.17
CA LEU A 115 8.92 -0.81 -0.56
C LEU A 115 10.06 -1.53 -1.28
N GLN A 116 9.82 -2.75 -1.78
CA GLN A 116 10.79 -3.48 -2.60
C GLN A 116 11.03 -2.79 -3.95
N GLU A 117 9.98 -2.33 -4.64
CA GLU A 117 10.12 -1.58 -5.89
C GLU A 117 10.94 -0.29 -5.70
N ILE A 118 10.74 0.43 -4.58
CA ILE A 118 11.54 1.62 -4.24
C ILE A 118 13.00 1.23 -3.96
N ALA A 119 13.23 0.08 -3.30
CA ALA A 119 14.57 -0.43 -3.04
C ALA A 119 15.30 -0.78 -4.34
N GLU A 120 14.63 -1.49 -5.25
CA GLU A 120 15.17 -1.92 -6.55
C GLU A 120 15.40 -0.74 -7.47
N ALA A 121 14.47 0.21 -7.55
CA ALA A 121 14.64 1.41 -8.37
C ALA A 121 15.88 2.22 -7.96
N ALA A 122 16.25 2.18 -6.67
CA ALA A 122 17.37 2.94 -6.12
C ALA A 122 18.72 2.21 -6.13
N ALA A 123 18.73 0.94 -6.56
CA ALA A 123 19.92 0.12 -6.78
C ALA A 123 20.57 0.47 -8.14
#